data_AF-A0A5C3NN87-F1
#
_entry.id   AF-A0A5C3NN87-F1
#
_cell.length_a   1.000
_cell.length_b   1.000
_cell.length_c   1.000
_cell.angle_alpha   90.00
_cell.angle_beta   90.00
_cell.angle_gamma   90.00
#
_symmetry.space_group_name_H-M   'P 1'
#
loop_
_entity.id
_entity.type
_entity.pdbx_description
1 polymer ?
#
loop_
_entity_poly.entity_id
_entity_poly.type
_entity_poly.pdbx_seq_one_letter_code
_entity_poly.pdbx_strand_id
1 'polypeptide(L)'
;RVTSAAAKERLKAKWAAMSQEEREAYTAERVVELEERRENRHHGVRNLALAKFIDVREMFSSLHTQLYNVRNRTGVEIFLAAVRAEHTAYNKPVIYYSSNRVRQFIEMVTNASLAETGVRMEAYCIGGAEGMSQCSGPYQAEYVIYLLMVSVSQKLTTLVVTTEDACKCGVIKRMFYDTFDQQITIKHGVVLENWPNAKFHSLSNMMFLEAEICLASFENNTTRFRSLPDREWATW
;
A
#
# COMPACT_ATOMS: atom_id res chain seq x y z
N ARG A 1 -10.94 43.89 4.98
CA ARG A 1 -9.94 43.29 4.09
C ARG A 1 -8.93 44.36 3.71
N VAL A 2 -7.84 44.51 4.48
CA VAL A 2 -6.71 45.38 4.10
C VAL A 2 -5.98 44.66 2.97
N THR A 3 -5.91 45.29 1.80
CA THR A 3 -5.26 44.75 0.60
C THR A 3 -3.80 44.45 0.91
N SER A 4 -3.33 43.26 0.48
CA SER A 4 -1.96 42.78 0.76
C SER A 4 -0.87 43.74 0.26
N ALA A 5 -1.19 44.63 -0.68
CA ALA A 5 -0.30 45.67 -1.19
C ALA A 5 -0.01 46.78 -0.15
N ALA A 6 -1.03 47.28 0.56
CA ALA A 6 -0.85 48.34 1.56
C ALA A 6 -0.07 47.83 2.79
N ALA A 7 -0.24 46.56 3.14
CA ALA A 7 0.53 45.90 4.20
C ALA A 7 2.01 45.73 3.80
N LYS A 8 2.30 45.40 2.53
CA LYS A 8 3.67 45.27 2.01
C LYS A 8 4.42 46.60 2.01
N GLU A 9 3.79 47.69 1.59
CA GLU A 9 4.44 49.01 1.61
C GLU A 9 4.75 49.49 3.04
N ARG A 10 3.84 49.24 3.99
CA ARG A 10 4.09 49.52 5.42
C ARG A 10 5.24 48.68 6.00
N LEU A 11 5.29 47.39 5.65
CA LEU A 11 6.39 46.50 6.05
C LEU A 11 7.71 46.94 5.44
N LYS A 12 7.73 47.38 4.18
CA LYS A 12 8.93 47.87 3.49
C LYS A 12 9.45 49.16 4.13
N ALA A 13 8.56 50.11 4.44
CA ALA A 13 8.93 51.34 5.14
C ALA A 13 9.45 51.06 6.55
N LYS A 14 8.79 50.15 7.29
CA LYS A 14 9.23 49.72 8.63
C LYS A 14 10.58 49.00 8.57
N TRP A 15 10.81 48.17 7.55
CA TRP A 15 12.08 47.50 7.32
C TRP A 15 13.21 48.49 7.02
N ALA A 16 12.95 49.48 6.16
CA ALA A 16 13.92 50.52 5.82
C ALA A 16 14.32 51.36 7.04
N ALA A 17 13.40 51.59 7.98
CA ALA A 17 13.63 52.36 9.19
C ALA A 17 14.33 51.60 10.33
N MET A 18 14.30 50.26 10.33
CA MET A 18 15.00 49.45 11.35
C MET A 18 16.51 49.49 11.14
N SER A 19 17.25 49.55 12.25
CA SER A 19 18.71 49.45 12.26
C SER A 19 19.16 48.03 11.86
N GLN A 20 20.43 47.86 11.53
CA GLN A 20 20.95 46.56 11.10
C GLN A 20 20.85 45.50 12.21
N GLU A 21 21.11 45.90 13.46
CA GLU A 21 20.98 45.04 14.65
C GLU A 21 19.51 44.61 14.91
N GLU A 22 18.55 45.52 14.71
CA GLU A 22 17.12 45.20 14.84
C GLU A 22 16.63 44.26 13.72
N ARG A 23 17.18 44.41 12.51
CA ARG A 23 16.88 43.50 11.38
C ARG A 23 17.43 42.10 11.64
N GLU A 24 18.63 42.00 12.20
CA GLU A 24 19.25 40.72 12.55
C GLU A 24 18.47 40.02 13.66
N ALA A 25 18.09 40.74 14.72
CA ALA A 25 17.23 40.20 15.79
C ALA A 25 15.86 39.73 15.28
N TYR A 26 15.22 40.51 14.38
CA TYR A 26 13.92 40.13 13.79
C TYR A 26 14.02 38.95 12.82
N THR A 27 15.21 38.71 12.26
CA THR A 27 15.45 37.64 11.27
C THR A 27 15.99 36.38 11.93
N ALA A 28 16.64 36.48 13.10
CA ALA A 28 17.25 35.35 13.81
C ALA A 28 16.24 34.23 14.10
N GLU A 29 15.09 34.55 14.69
CA GLU A 29 14.04 33.56 14.99
C GLU A 29 13.49 32.90 13.72
N ARG A 30 13.36 33.67 12.63
CA ARG A 30 12.91 33.15 11.33
C ARG A 30 13.97 32.33 10.59
N VAL A 31 15.25 32.62 10.80
CA VAL A 31 16.36 31.84 10.23
C VAL A 31 16.40 30.47 10.88
N VAL A 32 16.22 30.39 12.20
CA VAL A 32 16.10 29.11 12.92
C VAL A 32 14.89 28.32 12.42
N GLU A 33 13.71 28.94 12.28
CA GLU A 33 12.53 28.26 11.70
C GLU A 33 12.78 27.77 10.26
N LEU A 34 13.55 28.52 9.46
CA LEU A 34 13.91 28.13 8.10
C LEU A 34 14.95 27.00 8.07
N GLU A 35 15.89 26.97 9.01
CA GLU A 35 16.87 25.91 9.19
C GLU A 35 16.19 24.62 9.65
N GLU A 36 15.32 24.68 10.65
CA GLU A 36 14.48 23.55 11.08
C GLU A 36 13.60 23.03 9.93
N ARG A 37 13.04 23.92 9.09
CA ARG A 37 12.30 23.51 7.87
C ARG A 37 13.18 22.91 6.78
N ARG A 38 14.47 23.25 6.73
CA ARG A 38 15.43 22.65 5.80
C ARG A 38 15.87 21.28 6.32
N GLU A 39 16.16 21.17 7.61
CA GLU A 39 16.46 19.91 8.28
C GLU A 39 15.27 18.94 8.21
N ASN A 40 14.05 19.39 8.49
CA ASN A 40 12.84 18.56 8.32
C ASN A 40 12.59 18.15 6.86
N ARG A 41 13.04 18.93 5.88
CA ARG A 41 13.01 18.53 4.47
C ARG A 41 14.12 17.54 4.10
N HIS A 42 15.25 17.62 4.81
CA HIS A 42 16.41 16.75 4.61
C HIS A 42 16.26 15.40 5.32
N HIS A 43 15.62 15.38 6.49
CA HIS A 43 15.31 14.20 7.31
C HIS A 43 13.91 13.63 7.07
N GLY A 44 13.03 14.40 6.41
CA GLY A 44 11.72 13.90 6.00
C GLY A 44 11.90 12.75 5.04
N VAL A 45 11.62 11.53 5.49
CA VAL A 45 11.55 10.33 4.66
C VAL A 45 10.67 10.67 3.46
N ARG A 46 11.30 10.92 2.33
CA ARG A 46 10.63 11.40 1.13
C ARG A 46 9.69 10.26 0.74
N ASN A 47 8.40 10.46 0.95
CA ASN A 47 7.38 9.43 0.73
C ASN A 47 7.15 9.28 -0.78
N LEU A 48 8.17 8.78 -1.48
CA LEU A 48 8.25 8.72 -2.95
C LEU A 48 7.10 7.90 -3.53
N ALA A 49 6.64 6.87 -2.82
CA ALA A 49 5.51 6.04 -3.23
C ALA A 49 4.17 6.80 -3.15
N LEU A 50 3.96 7.61 -2.10
CA LEU A 50 2.76 8.45 -1.96
C LEU A 50 2.74 9.58 -3.00
N ALA A 51 3.88 10.22 -3.24
CA ALA A 51 4.02 11.24 -4.27
C ALA A 51 3.71 10.66 -5.67
N LYS A 52 4.31 9.52 -6.02
CA LYS A 52 3.99 8.78 -7.26
C LYS A 52 2.50 8.44 -7.38
N PHE A 53 1.85 8.07 -6.27
CA PHE A 53 0.42 7.77 -6.25
C PHE A 53 -0.42 9.02 -6.57
N ILE A 54 -0.14 10.15 -5.92
CA ILE A 54 -0.85 11.41 -6.14
C ILE A 54 -0.65 11.89 -7.58
N ASP A 55 0.59 11.86 -8.08
CA ASP A 55 0.93 12.27 -9.45
C ASP A 55 0.14 11.46 -10.48
N VAL A 56 0.14 10.13 -10.35
CA VAL A 56 -0.63 9.25 -11.24
C VAL A 56 -2.11 9.62 -11.18
N ARG A 57 -2.69 9.76 -9.99
CA ARG A 57 -4.12 10.07 -9.84
C ARG A 57 -4.50 11.40 -10.49
N GLU A 58 -3.72 12.46 -10.28
CA GLU A 58 -3.99 13.78 -10.85
C GLU A 58 -3.83 13.77 -12.38
N MET A 59 -2.77 13.14 -12.89
CA MET A 59 -2.52 13.02 -14.31
C MET A 59 -3.64 12.26 -15.03
N PHE A 60 -4.08 11.12 -14.48
CA PHE A 60 -5.19 10.36 -15.09
C PHE A 60 -6.52 11.11 -15.04
N SER A 61 -6.78 11.90 -14.00
CA SER A 61 -7.98 12.77 -13.94
C SER A 61 -7.98 13.80 -15.08
N SER A 62 -6.83 14.45 -15.33
CA SER A 62 -6.68 15.37 -16.45
C SER A 62 -6.81 14.66 -17.81
N LEU A 63 -6.15 13.51 -17.96
CA LEU A 63 -6.22 12.71 -19.19
C LEU A 63 -7.65 12.25 -19.51
N HIS A 64 -8.43 11.80 -18.52
CA HIS A 64 -9.83 11.44 -18.73
C HIS A 64 -10.64 12.56 -19.40
N THR A 65 -10.45 13.79 -18.93
CA THR A 65 -11.12 14.97 -19.49
C THR A 65 -10.67 15.23 -20.92
N GLN A 66 -9.36 15.12 -21.18
CA GLN A 66 -8.81 15.32 -22.52
C GLN A 66 -9.30 14.26 -23.52
N LEU A 67 -9.28 12.99 -23.14
CA LEU A 67 -9.74 11.88 -23.98
C LEU A 67 -11.23 11.99 -24.29
N TYR A 68 -12.04 12.40 -23.30
CA TYR A 68 -13.45 12.69 -23.50
C TYR A 68 -13.66 13.82 -24.52
N ASN A 69 -12.88 14.90 -24.43
CA ASN A 69 -12.96 16.03 -25.36
C ASN A 69 -12.52 15.65 -26.78
N VAL A 70 -11.47 14.83 -26.92
CA VAL A 70 -11.01 14.33 -28.22
C VAL A 70 -12.12 13.52 -28.88
N ARG A 71 -12.69 12.54 -28.17
CA ARG A 71 -13.82 11.74 -28.67
C ARG A 71 -14.96 12.63 -29.17
N ASN A 72 -15.36 13.62 -28.38
CA ASN A 72 -16.49 14.49 -28.73
C ASN A 72 -16.23 15.37 -29.95
N ARG A 73 -14.96 15.74 -30.22
CA ARG A 73 -14.60 16.61 -31.35
C ARG A 73 -14.35 15.84 -32.64
N THR A 74 -13.77 14.65 -32.56
CA THR A 74 -13.29 13.91 -33.73
C THR A 74 -14.08 12.63 -34.00
N GLY A 75 -14.90 12.17 -33.05
CA GLY A 75 -15.59 10.89 -33.13
C GLY A 75 -14.67 9.67 -32.96
N VAL A 76 -13.40 9.87 -32.54
CA VAL A 76 -12.45 8.78 -32.34
C VAL A 76 -12.82 7.99 -31.09
N GLU A 77 -12.79 6.67 -31.21
CA GLU A 77 -13.03 5.72 -30.13
C GLU A 77 -11.68 5.29 -29.52
N ILE A 78 -11.57 5.47 -28.21
CA ILE A 78 -10.35 5.32 -27.41
C ILE A 78 -10.54 4.24 -26.33
N PHE A 79 -9.53 3.39 -26.18
CA PHE A 79 -9.33 2.48 -25.06
C PHE A 79 -7.96 2.78 -24.43
N LEU A 80 -7.90 2.89 -23.10
CA LEU A 80 -6.66 3.11 -22.36
C LEU A 80 -6.67 2.20 -21.12
N ALA A 81 -5.62 1.42 -20.96
CA ALA A 81 -5.35 0.64 -19.76
C ALA A 81 -3.97 1.02 -19.23
N ALA A 82 -3.91 1.43 -17.97
CA ALA A 82 -2.67 1.70 -17.26
C ALA A 82 -2.62 0.84 -16.01
N VAL A 83 -1.59 0.00 -15.91
CA VAL A 83 -1.39 -0.98 -14.85
C VAL A 83 -0.09 -0.68 -14.11
N ARG A 84 0.05 -1.19 -12.88
CA ARG A 84 1.32 -1.08 -12.16
C ARG A 84 2.39 -1.95 -12.81
N ALA A 85 3.63 -1.45 -12.78
CA ALA A 85 4.82 -2.23 -13.10
C ALA A 85 5.47 -2.87 -11.86
N GLU A 86 5.20 -2.31 -10.67
CA GLU A 86 5.81 -2.72 -9.41
C GLU A 86 4.73 -3.16 -8.40
N HIS A 87 4.99 -4.22 -7.66
CA HIS A 87 4.08 -4.76 -6.64
C HIS A 87 3.90 -3.84 -5.42
N THR A 88 4.85 -2.93 -5.17
CA THR A 88 4.84 -1.98 -4.05
C THR A 88 4.03 -0.71 -4.33
N ALA A 89 3.52 -0.53 -5.55
CA ALA A 89 2.76 0.66 -5.91
C ALA A 89 1.32 0.60 -5.38
N TYR A 90 0.85 1.70 -4.79
CA TYR A 90 -0.50 1.84 -4.22
C TYR A 90 -1.62 2.03 -5.27
N ASN A 91 -1.26 2.33 -6.52
CA ASN A 91 -2.23 2.63 -7.57
C ASN A 91 -3.03 1.38 -7.98
N LYS A 92 -4.33 1.53 -8.26
CA LYS A 92 -5.10 0.47 -8.92
C LYS A 92 -4.99 0.62 -10.44
N PRO A 93 -5.16 -0.46 -11.22
CA PRO A 93 -5.29 -0.37 -12.66
C PRO A 93 -6.32 0.69 -13.06
N VAL A 94 -5.91 1.64 -13.89
CA VAL A 94 -6.79 2.68 -14.44
C VAL A 94 -7.22 2.23 -15.83
N ILE A 95 -8.51 2.02 -16.00
CA ILE A 95 -9.10 1.60 -17.27
C ILE A 95 -10.07 2.69 -17.71
N TYR A 96 -9.81 3.24 -18.89
CA TYR A 96 -10.69 4.19 -19.55
C TYR A 96 -11.15 3.64 -20.89
N TYR A 97 -12.44 3.80 -21.15
CA TYR A 97 -13.03 3.53 -22.44
C TYR A 97 -13.94 4.70 -22.78
N SER A 98 -13.84 5.13 -24.03
CA SER A 98 -14.63 6.22 -24.58
C SER A 98 -16.10 5.85 -24.74
N SER A 99 -16.42 4.63 -25.21
CA SER A 99 -17.79 4.14 -25.40
C SER A 99 -17.99 2.70 -24.95
N ASN A 100 -19.27 2.35 -24.75
CA ASN A 100 -19.66 0.96 -24.47
C ASN A 100 -19.35 0.01 -25.64
N ARG A 101 -19.25 0.50 -26.88
CA ARG A 101 -18.90 -0.34 -28.04
C ARG A 101 -17.46 -0.83 -27.95
N VAL A 102 -16.55 0.05 -27.55
CA VAL A 102 -15.14 -0.30 -27.29
C VAL A 102 -15.05 -1.31 -26.15
N ARG A 103 -15.79 -1.07 -25.07
CA ARG A 103 -15.86 -2.02 -23.95
C ARG A 103 -16.33 -3.41 -24.41
N GLN A 104 -17.47 -3.49 -25.09
CA GLN A 104 -18.04 -4.75 -25.56
C GLN A 104 -17.09 -5.47 -26.53
N PHE A 105 -16.43 -4.72 -27.41
CA PHE A 105 -15.43 -5.28 -28.32
C PHE A 105 -14.28 -5.94 -27.56
N ILE A 106 -13.70 -5.26 -26.57
CA ILE A 106 -12.61 -5.83 -25.78
C ILE A 106 -13.10 -7.03 -24.97
N GLU A 107 -14.25 -6.93 -24.29
CA GLU A 107 -14.80 -8.04 -23.49
C GLU A 107 -15.10 -9.27 -24.35
N MET A 108 -15.57 -9.07 -25.59
CA MET A 108 -15.80 -10.14 -26.56
C MET A 108 -14.48 -10.78 -27.03
N VAL A 109 -13.45 -9.98 -27.30
CA VAL A 109 -12.15 -10.48 -27.78
C VAL A 109 -11.38 -11.20 -26.67
N THR A 110 -11.42 -10.69 -25.44
CA THR A 110 -10.69 -11.27 -24.30
C THR A 110 -11.49 -12.35 -23.56
N ASN A 111 -12.78 -12.47 -23.85
CA ASN A 111 -13.73 -13.32 -23.14
C ASN A 111 -13.65 -13.12 -21.61
N ALA A 112 -13.43 -11.87 -21.19
CA ALA A 112 -13.23 -11.45 -19.81
C ALA A 112 -13.70 -10.01 -19.66
N SER A 113 -14.11 -9.62 -18.46
CA SER A 113 -14.47 -8.22 -18.22
C SER A 113 -13.26 -7.30 -18.42
N LEU A 114 -13.51 -6.01 -18.66
CA LEU A 114 -12.41 -5.03 -18.74
C LEU A 114 -11.57 -5.00 -17.47
N ALA A 115 -12.21 -5.09 -16.30
CA ALA A 115 -11.52 -5.11 -15.01
C ALA A 115 -10.59 -6.33 -14.89
N GLU A 116 -11.09 -7.50 -15.26
CA GLU A 116 -10.32 -8.74 -15.30
C GLU A 116 -9.14 -8.67 -16.29
N THR A 117 -9.39 -8.09 -17.46
CA THR A 117 -8.36 -7.86 -18.47
C THR A 117 -7.25 -6.95 -17.93
N GLY A 118 -7.63 -5.89 -17.19
CA GLY A 118 -6.67 -5.02 -16.51
C GLY A 118 -5.86 -5.73 -15.43
N VAL A 119 -6.47 -6.60 -14.65
CA VAL A 119 -5.76 -7.42 -13.64
C VAL A 119 -4.80 -8.41 -14.30
N ARG A 120 -5.21 -9.08 -15.39
CA ARG A 120 -4.33 -9.98 -16.14
C ARG A 120 -3.15 -9.24 -16.77
N MET A 121 -3.39 -8.04 -17.28
CA MET A 121 -2.33 -7.17 -17.82
C MET A 121 -1.37 -6.73 -16.71
N GLU A 122 -1.89 -6.36 -15.53
CA GLU A 122 -1.06 -6.02 -14.38
C GLU A 122 -0.22 -7.21 -13.89
N ALA A 123 -0.84 -8.38 -13.79
CA ALA A 123 -0.17 -9.63 -13.44
C ALA A 123 1.00 -9.93 -14.38
N TYR A 124 0.79 -9.74 -15.69
CA TYR A 124 1.82 -9.91 -16.68
C TYR A 124 2.94 -8.87 -16.57
N CYS A 125 2.60 -7.60 -16.31
CA CYS A 125 3.60 -6.54 -16.13
C CYS A 125 4.48 -6.75 -14.90
N ILE A 126 3.95 -7.35 -13.82
CA ILE A 126 4.69 -7.62 -12.58
C ILE A 126 5.45 -8.95 -12.66
N GLY A 127 4.81 -10.02 -13.13
CA GLY A 127 5.30 -11.40 -13.03
C GLY A 127 5.53 -12.11 -14.37
N GLY A 128 5.36 -11.43 -15.50
CA GLY A 128 5.51 -12.03 -16.84
C GLY A 128 4.45 -13.09 -17.15
N ALA A 129 4.78 -14.01 -18.07
CA ALA A 129 3.85 -15.04 -18.54
C ALA A 129 3.39 -16.01 -17.43
N GLU A 130 4.25 -16.27 -16.44
CA GLU A 130 3.91 -17.06 -15.24
C GLU A 130 2.87 -16.37 -14.37
N GLY A 131 2.90 -15.03 -14.33
CA GLY A 131 1.89 -14.27 -13.61
C GLY A 131 0.50 -14.37 -14.26
N MET A 132 0.45 -14.49 -15.58
CA MET A 132 -0.82 -14.53 -16.32
C MET A 132 -1.53 -15.88 -16.24
N SER A 133 -0.78 -16.99 -16.26
CA SER A 133 -1.35 -18.34 -16.19
C SER A 133 -2.01 -18.62 -14.84
N GLN A 134 -1.55 -17.98 -13.77
CA GLN A 134 -2.13 -18.06 -12.42
C GLN A 134 -3.43 -17.23 -12.25
N CYS A 135 -3.72 -16.31 -13.19
CA CYS A 135 -4.93 -15.47 -13.20
C CYS A 135 -6.13 -16.07 -13.96
N SER A 136 -5.96 -17.25 -14.58
CA SER A 136 -6.92 -17.79 -15.56
C SER A 136 -8.12 -18.53 -14.95
N GLY A 137 -8.20 -18.63 -13.61
CA GLY A 137 -9.32 -19.26 -12.89
C GLY A 137 -10.49 -18.31 -12.57
N PRO A 138 -11.61 -18.82 -12.03
CA PRO A 138 -12.80 -18.03 -11.64
C PRO A 138 -12.60 -17.13 -10.40
N TYR A 139 -11.38 -17.03 -9.87
CA TYR A 139 -11.02 -16.28 -8.66
C TYR A 139 -10.25 -14.99 -8.98
N GLN A 140 -10.77 -14.17 -9.91
CA GLN A 140 -10.00 -13.08 -10.54
C GLN A 140 -9.83 -11.80 -9.69
N ALA A 141 -10.51 -11.70 -8.54
CA ALA A 141 -10.25 -10.66 -7.54
C ALA A 141 -9.12 -11.03 -6.56
N GLU A 142 -8.70 -12.30 -6.56
CA GLU A 142 -7.70 -12.81 -5.64
C GLU A 142 -6.27 -12.57 -6.13
N TYR A 143 -6.01 -12.10 -7.36
CA TYR A 143 -4.63 -12.06 -7.86
C TYR A 143 -3.78 -10.91 -7.30
N VAL A 144 -4.37 -9.74 -7.03
CA VAL A 144 -3.68 -8.67 -6.30
C VAL A 144 -3.49 -9.08 -4.83
N ILE A 145 -4.47 -9.77 -4.25
CA ILE A 145 -4.38 -10.44 -2.95
C ILE A 145 -3.35 -11.58 -3.00
N TYR A 146 -3.13 -12.24 -4.13
CA TYR A 146 -2.23 -13.36 -4.32
C TYR A 146 -0.80 -12.85 -4.50
N LEU A 147 -0.55 -11.79 -5.26
CA LEU A 147 0.77 -11.14 -5.34
C LEU A 147 1.16 -10.50 -4.00
N LEU A 148 0.17 -9.93 -3.28
CA LEU A 148 0.33 -9.48 -1.91
C LEU A 148 0.50 -10.63 -0.92
N MET A 149 -0.25 -11.70 -1.09
CA MET A 149 -0.08 -12.94 -0.34
C MET A 149 1.23 -13.59 -0.70
N VAL A 150 1.82 -13.46 -1.88
CA VAL A 150 3.08 -14.10 -2.25
C VAL A 150 4.23 -13.35 -1.58
N SER A 151 4.17 -12.02 -1.56
CA SER A 151 5.12 -11.19 -0.81
C SER A 151 4.94 -11.35 0.72
N VAL A 152 3.71 -11.44 1.21
CA VAL A 152 3.39 -11.79 2.59
C VAL A 152 3.68 -13.27 2.89
N SER A 153 3.59 -14.19 1.91
CA SER A 153 3.81 -15.65 2.05
C SER A 153 5.27 -16.01 2.05
N GLN A 154 6.09 -15.32 1.25
CA GLN A 154 7.54 -15.39 1.34
C GLN A 154 8.01 -14.94 2.73
N LYS A 155 7.36 -13.93 3.31
CA LYS A 155 7.56 -13.53 4.70
C LYS A 155 6.83 -14.46 5.70
N LEU A 156 5.76 -15.17 5.34
CA LEU A 156 5.13 -16.19 6.21
C LEU A 156 5.91 -17.50 6.27
N THR A 157 6.75 -17.83 5.30
CA THR A 157 7.74 -18.90 5.48
C THR A 157 8.57 -18.60 6.72
N THR A 158 8.88 -17.33 7.00
CA THR A 158 9.55 -16.93 8.25
C THR A 158 8.64 -17.03 9.47
N LEU A 159 7.31 -16.91 9.32
CA LEU A 159 6.34 -17.14 10.40
C LEU A 159 6.15 -18.61 10.74
N VAL A 160 6.15 -19.50 9.74
CA VAL A 160 6.17 -20.95 9.95
C VAL A 160 7.49 -21.38 10.57
N VAL A 161 8.62 -20.86 10.07
CA VAL A 161 9.95 -21.10 10.67
C VAL A 161 10.00 -20.59 12.12
N THR A 162 9.48 -19.40 12.41
CA THR A 162 9.44 -18.89 13.81
C THR A 162 8.45 -19.65 14.70
N THR A 163 7.37 -20.22 14.17
CA THR A 163 6.55 -21.19 14.94
C THR A 163 7.29 -22.50 15.20
N GLU A 164 8.07 -22.99 14.24
CA GLU A 164 8.90 -24.18 14.40
C GLU A 164 10.03 -23.94 15.41
N ASP A 165 10.67 -22.77 15.40
CA ASP A 165 11.69 -22.35 16.38
C ASP A 165 11.13 -22.22 17.80
N ALA A 166 9.85 -21.81 17.93
CA ALA A 166 9.15 -21.73 19.22
C ALA A 166 8.60 -23.08 19.69
N CYS A 167 8.59 -24.10 18.84
CA CYS A 167 8.03 -25.40 19.13
C CYS A 167 9.04 -26.27 19.91
N LYS A 168 8.65 -26.75 21.09
CA LYS A 168 9.47 -27.69 21.87
C LYS A 168 9.25 -29.16 21.47
N CYS A 169 8.11 -29.48 20.88
CA CYS A 169 7.69 -30.85 20.61
C CYS A 169 7.17 -31.03 19.18
N GLY A 170 7.97 -31.68 18.33
CA GLY A 170 7.56 -32.10 16.99
C GLY A 170 7.51 -30.99 15.94
N VAL A 171 7.37 -31.38 14.68
CA VAL A 171 7.37 -30.48 13.52
C VAL A 171 5.93 -30.15 13.12
N ILE A 172 5.62 -28.85 12.98
CA ILE A 172 4.30 -28.36 12.58
C ILE A 172 4.19 -28.49 11.05
N LYS A 173 3.56 -29.55 10.57
CA LYS A 173 3.45 -29.82 9.11
C LYS A 173 2.54 -28.83 8.36
N ARG A 174 1.60 -28.19 9.06
CA ARG A 174 0.61 -27.26 8.49
C ARG A 174 0.06 -26.34 9.57
N MET A 175 -0.19 -25.08 9.22
CA MET A 175 -0.84 -24.11 10.10
C MET A 175 -2.36 -24.29 10.11
N PHE A 176 -2.95 -24.39 11.31
CA PHE A 176 -4.39 -24.46 11.53
C PHE A 176 -4.87 -23.16 12.16
N TYR A 177 -5.64 -22.35 11.42
CA TYR A 177 -6.06 -21.02 11.89
C TYR A 177 -7.32 -21.10 12.78
N ASP A 178 -8.39 -21.73 12.30
CA ASP A 178 -9.68 -21.76 13.03
C ASP A 178 -9.64 -22.63 14.29
N THR A 179 -8.76 -23.63 14.32
CA THR A 179 -8.58 -24.56 15.44
C THR A 179 -7.17 -24.49 16.01
N PHE A 180 -6.55 -23.30 15.94
CA PHE A 180 -5.18 -23.06 16.37
C PHE A 180 -4.93 -23.58 17.80
N ASP A 181 -5.80 -23.23 18.75
CA ASP A 181 -5.63 -23.66 20.14
C ASP A 181 -5.66 -25.18 20.31
N GLN A 182 -6.54 -25.86 19.58
CA GLN A 182 -6.73 -27.31 19.71
C GLN A 182 -5.63 -28.10 19.01
N GLN A 183 -5.16 -27.64 17.86
CA GLN A 183 -4.24 -28.39 17.00
C GLN A 183 -2.80 -27.95 17.13
N ILE A 184 -2.55 -26.70 17.50
CA ILE A 184 -1.22 -26.14 17.70
C ILE A 184 -0.94 -26.02 19.19
N THR A 185 -1.70 -25.20 19.93
CA THR A 185 -1.39 -24.90 21.34
C THR A 185 -1.38 -26.16 22.22
N ILE A 186 -2.42 -27.00 22.16
CA ILE A 186 -2.47 -28.23 22.98
C ILE A 186 -1.36 -29.23 22.61
N LYS A 187 -1.03 -29.39 21.33
CA LYS A 187 -0.10 -30.43 20.86
C LYS A 187 1.36 -30.03 20.93
N HIS A 188 1.64 -28.74 20.77
CA HIS A 188 2.98 -28.21 20.56
C HIS A 188 3.38 -27.16 21.62
N GLY A 189 2.44 -26.72 22.46
CA GLY A 189 2.69 -25.74 23.51
C GLY A 189 3.01 -24.35 22.98
N VAL A 190 2.51 -23.97 21.79
CA VAL A 190 2.81 -22.67 21.16
C VAL A 190 1.56 -21.79 21.18
N VAL A 191 1.70 -20.57 21.72
CA VAL A 191 0.63 -19.56 21.75
C VAL A 191 1.01 -18.36 20.90
N LEU A 192 0.02 -17.77 20.22
CA LEU A 192 0.16 -16.51 19.50
C LEU A 192 -0.19 -15.33 20.42
N GLU A 193 0.77 -14.46 20.70
CA GLU A 193 0.57 -13.27 21.54
C GLU A 193 0.33 -12.02 20.69
N ASN A 194 -0.57 -11.14 21.16
CA ASN A 194 -0.83 -9.79 20.63
C ASN A 194 -1.22 -9.72 19.15
N TRP A 195 -1.91 -10.74 18.65
CA TRP A 195 -2.46 -10.71 17.30
C TRP A 195 -3.31 -9.44 17.05
N PRO A 196 -3.03 -8.65 16.00
CA PRO A 196 -3.64 -7.32 15.84
C PRO A 196 -5.11 -7.36 15.39
N ASN A 197 -5.59 -8.47 14.82
CA ASN A 197 -6.98 -8.61 14.40
C ASN A 197 -7.81 -9.33 15.48
N ALA A 198 -9.13 -9.10 15.49
CA ALA A 198 -10.02 -9.72 16.46
C ALA A 198 -10.10 -11.26 16.35
N LYS A 199 -9.78 -11.81 15.17
CA LYS A 199 -9.75 -13.26 14.92
C LYS A 199 -8.47 -13.64 14.23
N PHE A 200 -7.91 -14.78 14.61
CA PHE A 200 -6.82 -15.42 13.88
C PHE A 200 -7.42 -16.24 12.74
N HIS A 201 -7.11 -15.88 11.50
CA HIS A 201 -7.61 -16.57 10.31
C HIS A 201 -6.53 -16.63 9.23
N SER A 202 -6.78 -17.42 8.18
CA SER A 202 -5.89 -17.47 7.03
C SER A 202 -5.68 -16.07 6.43
N LEU A 203 -4.47 -15.81 5.97
CA LEU A 203 -4.13 -14.56 5.29
C LEU A 203 -4.81 -14.41 3.94
N SER A 204 -5.26 -15.51 3.33
CA SER A 204 -6.17 -15.46 2.16
C SER A 204 -7.48 -14.74 2.46
N ASN A 205 -7.88 -14.72 3.72
CA ASN A 205 -9.12 -14.08 4.16
C ASN A 205 -8.87 -12.67 4.75
N MET A 206 -7.64 -12.14 4.70
CA MET A 206 -7.31 -10.79 5.21
C MET A 206 -7.39 -9.73 4.10
N MET A 207 -7.81 -8.53 4.48
CA MET A 207 -7.65 -7.34 3.65
C MET A 207 -6.19 -6.88 3.62
N PHE A 208 -5.79 -6.14 2.58
CA PHE A 208 -4.42 -5.60 2.43
C PHE A 208 -3.91 -4.89 3.68
N LEU A 209 -4.72 -3.97 4.22
CA LEU A 209 -4.34 -3.18 5.39
C LEU A 209 -4.14 -4.07 6.62
N GLU A 210 -5.00 -5.08 6.80
CA GLU A 210 -4.89 -6.04 7.90
C GLU A 210 -3.59 -6.86 7.76
N ALA A 211 -3.26 -7.31 6.55
CA ALA A 211 -2.03 -8.04 6.30
C ALA A 211 -0.77 -7.19 6.54
N GLU A 212 -0.78 -5.91 6.13
CA GLU A 212 0.32 -4.97 6.36
C GLU A 212 0.53 -4.69 7.86
N ILE A 213 -0.55 -4.49 8.61
CA ILE A 213 -0.51 -4.32 10.07
C ILE A 213 0.02 -5.59 10.74
N CYS A 214 -0.45 -6.77 10.34
CA CYS A 214 0.04 -8.04 10.86
C CYS A 214 1.55 -8.17 10.65
N LEU A 215 2.02 -7.86 9.45
CA LEU A 215 3.42 -7.97 9.09
C LEU A 215 4.30 -6.99 9.87
N ALA A 216 3.90 -5.72 9.94
CA ALA A 216 4.57 -4.71 10.75
C ALA A 216 4.59 -5.10 12.25
N SER A 217 3.54 -5.77 12.74
CA SER A 217 3.49 -6.22 14.14
C SER A 217 4.49 -7.32 14.45
N PHE A 218 4.76 -8.24 13.51
CA PHE A 218 5.83 -9.24 13.66
C PHE A 218 7.21 -8.62 13.52
N GLU A 219 7.43 -7.73 12.53
CA GLU A 219 8.72 -7.06 12.34
C GLU A 219 9.11 -6.19 13.56
N ASN A 220 8.12 -5.56 14.20
CA ASN A 220 8.30 -4.77 15.42
C ASN A 220 8.28 -5.60 16.71
N ASN A 221 8.22 -6.93 16.64
CA ASN A 221 8.12 -7.85 17.78
C ASN A 221 6.93 -7.59 18.73
N THR A 222 5.89 -6.90 18.27
CA THR A 222 4.67 -6.70 19.07
C THR A 222 3.83 -7.97 19.07
N THR A 223 3.73 -8.64 17.93
CA THR A 223 3.12 -9.97 17.75
C THR A 223 4.22 -11.02 17.65
N ARG A 224 4.07 -12.14 18.38
CA ARG A 224 5.04 -13.25 18.33
C ARG A 224 4.42 -14.58 18.74
N PHE A 225 5.06 -15.66 18.32
CA PHE A 225 4.78 -16.99 18.85
C PHE A 225 5.62 -17.22 20.11
N ARG A 226 4.97 -17.61 21.21
CA ARG A 226 5.60 -17.93 22.48
C ARG A 226 5.41 -19.41 22.79
N SER A 227 6.50 -20.07 23.16
CA SER A 227 6.47 -21.40 23.75
C SER A 227 6.01 -21.33 25.20
N LEU A 228 4.98 -22.10 25.55
CA LEU A 228 4.53 -22.26 26.92
C LEU A 228 5.57 -23.06 27.73
N PRO A 229 5.83 -22.67 28.99
CA PRO A 229 6.52 -23.53 29.93
C PRO A 229 5.61 -24.70 30.33
N ASP A 230 6.21 -25.85 30.66
CA ASP A 230 5.50 -27.13 30.87
C ASP A 230 4.37 -27.03 31.91
N ARG A 231 4.55 -26.18 32.93
CA ARG A 231 3.52 -25.90 33.95
C ARG A 231 2.27 -25.21 33.39
N GLU A 232 2.46 -24.24 32.48
CA GLU A 232 1.37 -23.46 31.88
C GLU A 232 0.69 -24.29 30.79
N TRP A 233 1.47 -25.10 30.08
CA TRP A 233 0.98 -25.99 29.06
C TRP A 233 0.11 -27.12 29.64
N ALA A 234 0.50 -27.70 30.78
CA ALA A 234 -0.32 -28.72 31.45
C ALA A 234 -1.68 -28.19 31.96
N THR A 235 -1.79 -26.88 32.18
CA THR A 235 -3.02 -26.21 32.63
C THR A 235 -3.87 -25.63 31.50
N TRP A 236 -3.36 -25.60 30.28
CA TRP A 236 -4.02 -25.04 29.10
C TRP A 236 -5.09 -25.99 28.55
#